data_AF-A0A975RWK0-F1
#
_entry.id   AF-A0A975RWK0-F1
#
_cell.length_a   1.000
_cell.length_b   1.000
_cell.length_c   1.000
_cell.angle_alpha   90.00
_cell.angle_beta   90.00
_cell.angle_gamma   90.00
#
_symmetry.space_group_name_H-M   'P 1'
#
loop_
_entity.id
_entity.type
_entity.pdbx_description
1 polymer ?
#
loop_
_entity_poly.entity_id
_entity_poly.type
_entity_poly.pdbx_seq_one_letter_code
_entity_poly.pdbx_strand_id
1 'polypeptide(L)'
;MSRIGPAGAYDDVTIVANKVDAVAAVAGSKRPSEHEVAMQVRDVLAAHLSGEYQVHQGKNILYWIEVNTSGKISHDGLDAPRRGQYAFQTDILITKGETPLVVVELKSGSFSTHDVITYSWKAERHKQVYPYLRYGFAVVGVDILGRRFVTHNEGFDFAVALPDTAGIETDLVAIVRRQIASAERIIDLIRSSRIRLRRYEQNIEIDR
;
A
#
# COMPACT_ATOMS: atom_id res chain seq x y z
N MET A 1 37.05 8.29 64.96
CA MET A 1 38.39 8.08 64.37
C MET A 1 38.20 7.08 63.22
N SER A 2 37.93 7.50 61.97
CA SER A 2 38.88 7.94 60.92
C SER A 2 39.99 6.90 60.70
N ARG A 3 40.24 6.26 59.54
CA ARG A 3 40.02 6.61 58.11
C ARG A 3 39.84 5.33 57.26
N ILE A 4 39.03 5.44 56.20
CA ILE A 4 38.93 4.50 55.08
C ILE A 4 39.90 4.97 53.98
N GLY A 5 40.59 4.01 53.33
CA GLY A 5 41.60 4.21 52.29
C GLY A 5 41.05 4.68 50.93
N PRO A 6 41.94 4.89 49.93
CA PRO A 6 41.86 6.02 49.01
C PRO A 6 41.00 5.80 47.77
N ALA A 7 40.44 6.91 47.29
CA ALA A 7 39.77 7.05 46.01
C ALA A 7 40.79 6.95 44.86
N GLY A 8 40.59 5.97 43.98
CA GLY A 8 41.27 5.87 42.70
C GLY A 8 40.66 6.82 41.66
N ALA A 9 41.53 7.52 40.96
CA ALA A 9 41.23 8.41 39.85
C ALA A 9 40.55 7.68 38.68
N TYR A 10 39.46 8.26 38.17
CA TYR A 10 39.01 8.00 36.81
C TYR A 10 39.43 9.20 35.97
N ASP A 11 40.48 9.00 35.18
CA ASP A 11 40.90 9.93 34.15
C ASP A 11 39.92 9.92 32.98
N ASP A 12 39.75 11.13 32.48
CA ASP A 12 38.86 11.64 31.45
C ASP A 12 39.11 10.94 30.09
N VAL A 13 38.11 10.20 29.58
CA VAL A 13 38.12 9.63 28.22
C VAL A 13 37.03 10.30 27.38
N THR A 14 37.44 11.41 26.77
CA THR A 14 37.19 11.82 25.38
C THR A 14 35.82 11.48 24.73
N ILE A 15 35.04 12.53 24.42
CA ILE A 15 34.27 12.56 23.16
C ILE A 15 34.71 13.80 22.38
N VAL A 16 35.56 13.55 21.39
CA VAL A 16 35.90 14.51 20.34
C VAL A 16 34.61 14.80 19.56
N ALA A 17 34.21 16.06 19.52
CA ALA A 17 33.17 16.53 18.63
C ALA A 17 33.63 16.35 17.18
N ASN A 18 33.26 15.22 16.57
CA ASN A 18 33.45 15.01 15.15
C ASN A 18 32.40 15.83 14.39
N LYS A 19 32.87 16.97 13.92
CA LYS A 19 32.36 17.75 12.81
C LYS A 19 32.35 16.86 11.55
N VAL A 20 31.27 16.09 11.39
CA VAL A 20 30.91 15.52 10.09
C VAL A 20 30.05 16.57 9.41
N ASP A 21 30.69 17.23 8.46
CA ASP A 21 30.07 18.16 7.53
C ASP A 21 28.80 17.55 6.96
N ALA A 22 27.73 18.34 7.08
CA ALA A 22 26.44 18.09 6.48
C ALA A 22 26.65 17.78 5.00
N VAL A 23 26.33 16.54 4.61
CA VAL A 23 26.10 16.18 3.22
C VAL A 23 25.01 17.11 2.72
N ALA A 24 25.38 17.91 1.72
CA ALA A 24 24.56 18.94 1.13
C ALA A 24 23.14 18.45 0.89
N ALA A 25 22.18 19.13 1.51
CA ALA A 25 20.80 19.08 1.10
C ALA A 25 20.74 19.40 -0.38
N VAL A 26 20.32 18.43 -1.21
CA VAL A 26 19.89 18.67 -2.58
C VAL A 26 18.57 19.45 -2.49
N ALA A 27 18.70 20.74 -2.23
CA ALA A 27 17.62 21.71 -2.32
C ALA A 27 17.33 21.92 -3.81
N GLY A 28 16.19 21.41 -4.28
CA GLY A 28 15.68 21.83 -5.59
C GLY A 28 14.81 20.86 -6.38
N SER A 29 14.58 19.61 -5.97
CA SER A 29 13.58 18.80 -6.66
C SER A 29 12.19 19.17 -6.15
N LYS A 30 11.35 19.71 -7.04
CA LYS A 30 9.92 19.88 -6.78
C LYS A 30 9.37 18.50 -6.40
N ARG A 31 8.74 18.38 -5.22
CA ARG A 31 8.06 17.12 -4.84
C ARG A 31 7.03 16.78 -5.92
N PRO A 32 7.02 15.54 -6.42
CA PRO A 32 6.08 15.14 -7.45
C PRO A 32 4.66 15.24 -6.89
N SER A 33 3.74 15.78 -7.69
CA SER A 33 2.32 15.75 -7.41
C SER A 33 1.82 14.30 -7.35
N GLU A 34 0.71 14.07 -6.65
CA GLU A 34 0.08 12.74 -6.60
C GLU A 34 -0.27 12.20 -8.00
N HIS A 35 -0.63 13.10 -8.93
CA HIS A 35 -0.87 12.73 -10.33
C HIS A 35 0.40 12.25 -11.04
N GLU A 36 1.54 12.94 -10.86
CA GLU A 36 2.84 12.52 -11.40
C GLU A 36 3.28 11.18 -10.80
N VAL A 37 3.11 11.00 -9.48
CA VAL A 37 3.38 9.72 -8.81
C VAL A 37 2.49 8.62 -9.39
N ALA A 38 1.20 8.85 -9.58
CA ALA A 38 0.29 7.85 -10.15
C ALA A 38 0.66 7.46 -11.59
N MET A 39 1.06 8.42 -12.43
CA MET A 39 1.57 8.11 -13.77
C MET A 39 2.83 7.24 -13.70
N GLN A 40 3.78 7.61 -12.83
CA GLN A 40 5.03 6.87 -12.68
C GLN A 40 4.80 5.45 -12.15
N VAL A 41 3.94 5.28 -11.14
CA VAL A 41 3.57 3.97 -10.61
C VAL A 41 2.91 3.12 -11.69
N ARG A 42 1.98 3.68 -12.47
CA ARG A 42 1.34 2.98 -13.60
C ARG A 42 2.38 2.48 -14.58
N ASP A 43 3.28 3.35 -15.02
CA ASP A 43 4.25 3.05 -16.08
C ASP A 43 5.29 2.02 -15.62
N VAL A 44 5.82 2.18 -14.40
CA VAL A 44 6.76 1.21 -13.82
C VAL A 44 6.11 -0.16 -13.64
N LEU A 45 4.89 -0.22 -13.09
CA LEU A 45 4.19 -1.50 -12.94
C LEU A 45 3.86 -2.13 -14.30
N ALA A 46 3.39 -1.35 -15.27
CA ALA A 46 3.08 -1.86 -16.61
C ALA A 46 4.32 -2.42 -17.32
N ALA A 47 5.49 -1.81 -17.12
CA ALA A 47 6.75 -2.30 -17.67
C ALA A 47 7.26 -3.59 -17.01
N HIS A 48 6.91 -3.83 -15.74
CA HIS A 48 7.43 -4.95 -14.96
C HIS A 48 6.47 -6.12 -14.80
N LEU A 49 5.18 -5.97 -15.10
CA LEU A 49 4.20 -7.05 -15.05
C LEU A 49 4.13 -7.78 -16.40
N SER A 50 3.76 -9.07 -16.39
CA SER A 50 3.54 -9.82 -17.63
C SER A 50 2.38 -9.22 -18.42
N GLY A 51 2.38 -9.40 -19.74
CA GLY A 51 1.37 -8.84 -20.65
C GLY A 51 -0.07 -9.33 -20.43
N GLU A 52 -0.29 -10.31 -19.54
CA GLU A 52 -1.63 -10.74 -19.13
C GLU A 52 -2.30 -9.75 -18.16
N TYR A 53 -1.51 -8.94 -17.45
CA TYR A 53 -2.00 -7.95 -16.50
C TYR A 53 -2.09 -6.56 -17.13
N GLN A 54 -3.14 -5.83 -16.82
CA GLN A 54 -3.32 -4.44 -17.25
C GLN A 54 -3.27 -3.51 -16.04
N VAL A 55 -2.50 -2.43 -16.14
CA VAL A 55 -2.36 -1.42 -15.09
C VAL A 55 -3.11 -0.17 -15.52
N HIS A 56 -4.08 0.24 -14.72
CA HIS A 56 -4.93 1.38 -14.99
C HIS A 56 -4.76 2.45 -13.93
N GLN A 57 -4.90 3.71 -14.34
CA GLN A 57 -4.95 4.84 -13.44
C GLN A 57 -6.39 5.38 -13.37
N GLY A 58 -6.86 5.73 -12.18
CA GLY A 58 -8.11 6.48 -12.01
C GLY A 58 -9.38 5.71 -12.41
N LYS A 59 -9.38 4.37 -12.35
CA LYS A 59 -10.55 3.55 -12.72
C LYS A 59 -11.51 3.42 -11.55
N ASN A 60 -12.81 3.38 -11.86
CA ASN A 60 -13.84 3.09 -10.88
C ASN A 60 -14.08 1.58 -10.80
N ILE A 61 -14.25 1.08 -9.58
CA ILE A 61 -14.71 -0.30 -9.32
C ILE A 61 -15.88 -0.27 -8.34
N LEU A 62 -16.76 -1.27 -8.41
CA LEU A 62 -17.95 -1.35 -7.57
C LEU A 62 -17.58 -1.66 -6.11
N TYR A 63 -18.23 -0.97 -5.18
CA TYR A 63 -18.08 -1.20 -3.74
C TYR A 63 -19.38 -1.72 -3.09
N TRP A 64 -20.48 -1.73 -3.83
CA TRP A 64 -21.76 -2.20 -3.35
C TRP A 64 -22.57 -2.82 -4.49
N ILE A 65 -23.26 -3.92 -4.16
CA ILE A 65 -24.26 -4.55 -5.04
C ILE A 65 -25.55 -4.62 -4.23
N GLU A 66 -26.62 -4.05 -4.77
CA GLU A 66 -27.96 -4.18 -4.22
C GLU A 66 -28.66 -5.36 -4.89
N VAL A 67 -29.33 -6.21 -4.09
CA VAL A 67 -30.19 -7.28 -4.59
C VAL A 67 -31.62 -6.91 -4.23
N ASN A 68 -32.45 -6.68 -5.24
CA ASN A 68 -33.83 -6.29 -5.00
C ASN A 68 -34.71 -7.49 -4.61
N THR A 69 -35.99 -7.25 -4.32
CA THR A 69 -36.95 -8.29 -3.92
C THR A 69 -37.21 -9.36 -4.97
N SER A 70 -36.87 -9.12 -6.25
CA SER A 70 -36.95 -10.10 -7.32
C SER A 70 -35.64 -10.86 -7.54
N GLY A 71 -34.63 -10.66 -6.69
CA GLY A 71 -33.30 -11.28 -6.84
C GLY A 71 -32.44 -10.67 -7.95
N LYS A 72 -32.86 -9.56 -8.56
CA LYS A 72 -32.08 -8.85 -9.58
C LYS A 72 -31.01 -8.02 -8.90
N ILE A 73 -29.78 -8.11 -9.41
CA ILE A 73 -28.65 -7.35 -8.88
C ILE A 73 -28.56 -5.97 -9.55
N SER A 74 -28.12 -4.97 -8.79
CA SER A 74 -27.69 -3.68 -9.36
C SER A 74 -26.53 -3.91 -10.32
N HIS A 75 -26.48 -3.19 -11.44
CA HIS A 75 -25.41 -3.31 -12.45
C HIS A 75 -25.32 -4.69 -13.13
N ASP A 76 -26.42 -5.46 -13.13
CA ASP A 76 -26.58 -6.69 -13.92
C ASP A 76 -26.58 -6.37 -15.43
N GLY A 77 -25.40 -6.28 -16.03
CA GLY A 77 -25.21 -6.15 -17.48
C GLY A 77 -25.21 -4.72 -18.06
N LEU A 78 -24.94 -3.66 -17.28
CA LEU A 78 -24.94 -2.28 -17.80
C LEU A 78 -23.79 -1.41 -17.26
N ASP A 79 -23.02 -0.88 -18.22
CA ASP A 79 -21.99 0.17 -18.15
C ASP A 79 -20.82 0.02 -17.17
N ALA A 80 -19.65 0.54 -17.56
CA ALA A 80 -18.50 0.64 -16.67
C ALA A 80 -18.89 1.40 -15.39
N PRO A 81 -18.44 0.97 -14.20
CA PRO A 81 -18.78 1.61 -12.93
C PRO A 81 -18.51 3.12 -12.99
N ARG A 82 -19.46 3.94 -12.53
CA ARG A 82 -19.32 5.40 -12.51
C ARG A 82 -19.35 5.92 -11.08
N ARG A 83 -18.54 6.94 -10.79
CA ARG A 83 -18.53 7.61 -9.48
C ARG A 83 -19.95 8.08 -9.12
N GLY A 84 -20.40 7.73 -7.91
CA GLY A 84 -21.77 8.02 -7.46
C GLY A 84 -22.81 6.94 -7.79
N GLN A 85 -22.42 5.88 -8.52
CA GLN A 85 -23.24 4.69 -8.78
C GLN A 85 -22.59 3.47 -8.13
N TYR A 86 -22.51 3.47 -6.79
CA TYR A 86 -21.91 2.38 -6.01
C TYR A 86 -20.47 2.02 -6.41
N ALA A 87 -19.73 2.98 -6.96
CA ALA A 87 -18.36 2.80 -7.39
C ALA A 87 -17.44 3.90 -6.84
N PHE A 88 -16.22 3.52 -6.46
CA PHE A 88 -15.17 4.47 -6.12
C PHE A 88 -14.06 4.44 -7.15
N GLN A 89 -13.50 5.62 -7.42
CA GLN A 89 -12.28 5.76 -8.19
C GLN A 89 -11.09 5.27 -7.36
N THR A 90 -10.21 4.50 -8.01
CA THR A 90 -8.95 3.99 -7.46
C THR A 90 -7.79 4.71 -8.13
N ASP A 91 -6.70 4.95 -7.40
CA ASP A 91 -5.53 5.61 -7.98
C ASP A 91 -4.85 4.70 -9.00
N ILE A 92 -4.52 3.47 -8.59
CA ILE A 92 -3.99 2.41 -9.45
C ILE A 92 -4.83 1.14 -9.29
N LEU A 93 -5.20 0.55 -10.42
CA LEU A 93 -5.89 -0.73 -10.50
C LEU A 93 -5.11 -1.68 -11.41
N ILE A 94 -4.85 -2.89 -10.94
CA ILE A 94 -4.28 -3.98 -11.73
C ILE A 94 -5.36 -5.02 -11.98
N THR A 95 -5.59 -5.35 -13.25
CA THR A 95 -6.57 -6.36 -13.69
C THR A 95 -5.89 -7.51 -14.43
N LYS A 96 -6.60 -8.63 -14.52
CA LYS A 96 -6.35 -9.70 -15.50
C LYS A 96 -7.63 -9.89 -16.31
N GLY A 97 -7.66 -9.39 -17.54
CA GLY A 97 -8.91 -9.21 -18.27
C GLY A 97 -9.82 -8.22 -17.54
N GLU A 98 -11.06 -8.60 -17.27
CA GLU A 98 -12.01 -7.77 -16.50
C GLU A 98 -11.93 -7.98 -14.98
N THR A 99 -11.10 -8.92 -14.51
CA THR A 99 -11.01 -9.27 -13.07
C THR A 99 -10.07 -8.30 -12.34
N PRO A 100 -10.55 -7.52 -11.34
CA PRO A 100 -9.69 -6.63 -10.55
C PRO A 100 -8.90 -7.43 -9.51
N LEU A 101 -7.57 -7.37 -9.55
CA LEU A 101 -6.70 -8.17 -8.67
C LEU A 101 -6.08 -7.37 -7.54
N VAL A 102 -5.56 -6.18 -7.86
CA VAL A 102 -4.87 -5.33 -6.89
C VAL A 102 -5.27 -3.87 -7.10
N VAL A 103 -5.53 -3.17 -5.99
CA VAL A 103 -5.63 -1.71 -5.95
C VAL A 103 -4.49 -1.15 -5.12
N VAL A 104 -3.93 -0.02 -5.55
CA VAL A 104 -2.98 0.78 -4.76
C VAL A 104 -3.50 2.21 -4.68
N GLU A 105 -3.77 2.70 -3.47
CA GLU A 105 -4.03 4.11 -3.19
C GLU A 105 -2.71 4.81 -2.89
N LEU A 106 -2.55 6.04 -3.39
CA LEU A 106 -1.28 6.74 -3.44
C LEU A 106 -1.34 8.06 -2.66
N LYS A 107 -0.23 8.38 -1.97
CA LYS A 107 0.04 9.71 -1.43
C LYS A 107 1.47 10.13 -1.73
N SER A 108 1.68 11.45 -1.80
CA SER A 108 3.01 12.05 -2.02
C SER A 108 3.40 12.98 -0.87
N GLY A 109 4.58 12.75 -0.29
CA GLY A 109 5.25 13.52 0.76
C GLY A 109 4.63 13.43 2.15
N SER A 110 3.31 13.24 2.28
CA SER A 110 2.65 13.04 3.57
C SER A 110 1.23 12.48 3.41
N PHE A 111 0.68 11.98 4.51
CA PHE A 111 -0.72 11.59 4.59
C PHE A 111 -1.28 11.86 6.00
N SER A 112 -2.58 12.06 6.06
CA SER A 112 -3.35 12.34 7.27
C SER A 112 -4.01 11.08 7.83
N THR A 113 -4.50 11.15 9.06
CA THR A 113 -5.38 10.11 9.61
C THR A 113 -6.65 9.94 8.77
N HIS A 114 -7.20 11.04 8.23
CA HIS A 114 -8.37 10.98 7.36
C HIS A 114 -8.09 10.17 6.09
N ASP A 115 -6.90 10.31 5.49
CA ASP A 115 -6.51 9.52 4.33
C ASP A 115 -6.52 8.02 4.67
N VAL A 116 -5.91 7.62 5.79
CA VAL A 116 -5.88 6.21 6.21
C VAL A 116 -7.29 5.67 6.40
N ILE A 117 -8.15 6.37 7.14
CA ILE A 117 -9.53 5.96 7.42
C ILE A 117 -10.34 5.87 6.12
N THR A 118 -10.25 6.87 5.25
CA THR A 118 -11.02 6.92 4.01
C THR A 118 -10.61 5.78 3.07
N TYR A 119 -9.31 5.55 2.88
CA TYR A 119 -8.83 4.52 1.97
C TYR A 119 -8.96 3.11 2.56
N SER A 120 -8.80 2.93 3.88
CA SER A 120 -9.05 1.63 4.53
C SER A 120 -10.54 1.26 4.43
N TRP A 121 -11.44 2.22 4.62
CA TRP A 121 -12.87 2.00 4.42
C TRP A 121 -13.21 1.67 2.96
N LYS A 122 -12.62 2.36 1.98
CA LYS A 122 -12.77 1.98 0.55
C LYS A 122 -12.32 0.54 0.32
N ALA A 123 -11.20 0.12 0.92
CA ALA A 123 -10.69 -1.24 0.80
C ALA A 123 -11.70 -2.26 1.32
N GLU A 124 -12.28 -2.04 2.50
CA GLU A 124 -13.32 -2.93 3.05
C GLU A 124 -14.53 -3.03 2.13
N ARG A 125 -15.04 -1.90 1.64
CA ARG A 125 -16.21 -1.88 0.76
C ARG A 125 -15.96 -2.59 -0.56
N HIS A 126 -14.81 -2.37 -1.20
CA HIS A 126 -14.47 -3.10 -2.42
C HIS A 126 -14.33 -4.61 -2.17
N LYS A 127 -13.78 -5.02 -1.02
CA LYS A 127 -13.64 -6.44 -0.67
C LYS A 127 -14.96 -7.13 -0.32
N GLN A 128 -16.02 -6.39 0.01
CA GLN A 128 -17.38 -6.96 0.10
C GLN A 128 -17.90 -7.43 -1.26
N VAL A 129 -17.50 -6.77 -2.35
CA VAL A 129 -17.87 -7.13 -3.73
C VAL A 129 -16.85 -8.07 -4.37
N TYR A 130 -15.57 -7.86 -4.12
CA TYR A 130 -14.44 -8.63 -4.67
C TYR A 130 -13.60 -9.23 -3.54
N PRO A 131 -14.01 -10.35 -2.91
CA PRO A 131 -13.33 -10.90 -1.73
C PRO A 131 -11.87 -11.30 -1.92
N TYR A 132 -11.45 -11.51 -3.17
CA TYR A 132 -10.08 -11.84 -3.55
C TYR A 132 -9.18 -10.62 -3.80
N LEU A 133 -9.76 -9.43 -3.92
CA LEU A 133 -9.05 -8.19 -4.24
C LEU A 133 -8.02 -7.90 -3.15
N ARG A 134 -6.78 -7.59 -3.54
CA ARG A 134 -5.76 -7.10 -2.61
C ARG A 134 -5.71 -5.59 -2.67
N TYR A 135 -5.76 -4.95 -1.51
CA TYR A 135 -5.84 -3.50 -1.42
C TYR A 135 -4.63 -2.92 -0.69
N GLY A 136 -3.93 -2.00 -1.36
CA GLY A 136 -2.66 -1.44 -0.90
C GLY A 136 -2.72 0.07 -0.65
N PHE A 137 -1.81 0.53 0.22
CA PHE A 137 -1.52 1.95 0.41
C PHE A 137 -0.02 2.21 0.23
N ALA A 138 0.35 3.07 -0.72
CA ALA A 138 1.75 3.44 -0.94
C ALA A 138 1.94 4.95 -0.80
N VAL A 139 2.93 5.34 0.00
CA VAL A 139 3.25 6.77 0.23
C VAL A 139 4.67 7.02 -0.28
N VAL A 140 4.80 7.83 -1.33
CA VAL A 140 6.08 8.23 -1.89
C VAL A 140 6.58 9.50 -1.20
N GLY A 141 7.88 9.61 -0.94
CA GLY A 141 8.48 10.76 -0.26
C GLY A 141 8.43 10.69 1.27
N VAL A 142 8.27 9.49 1.84
CA VAL A 142 8.33 9.27 3.29
C VAL A 142 9.09 7.98 3.59
N ASP A 143 9.84 7.96 4.69
CA ASP A 143 10.60 6.78 5.11
C ASP A 143 9.73 5.77 5.90
N ILE A 144 8.68 6.24 6.59
CA ILE A 144 7.85 5.42 7.47
C ILE A 144 6.37 5.84 7.44
N LEU A 145 5.46 4.88 7.63
CA LEU A 145 4.00 5.15 7.75
C LEU A 145 3.58 5.57 9.18
N GLY A 146 4.41 5.26 10.19
CA GLY A 146 4.22 5.69 11.57
C GLY A 146 2.93 5.20 12.25
N ARG A 147 2.70 5.67 13.49
CA ARG A 147 1.64 5.17 14.38
C ARG A 147 0.22 5.40 13.85
N ARG A 148 -0.01 6.49 13.11
CA ARG A 148 -1.35 6.82 12.57
C ARG A 148 -1.85 5.76 11.61
N PHE A 149 -0.97 5.25 10.75
CA PHE A 149 -1.32 4.17 9.84
C PHE A 149 -1.69 2.91 10.61
N VAL A 150 -0.83 2.50 11.55
CA VAL A 150 -1.05 1.30 12.39
C VAL A 150 -2.35 1.38 13.19
N THR A 151 -2.70 2.57 13.69
CA THR A 151 -3.88 2.76 14.55
C THR A 151 -5.20 2.75 13.78
N HIS A 152 -5.20 3.20 12.52
CA HIS A 152 -6.43 3.45 11.76
C HIS A 152 -6.58 2.57 10.50
N ASN A 153 -5.59 1.71 10.22
CA ASN A 153 -5.70 0.75 9.15
C ASN A 153 -6.62 -0.41 9.56
N GLU A 154 -7.80 -0.48 8.94
CA GLU A 154 -8.79 -1.54 9.16
C GLU A 154 -8.99 -2.43 7.92
N GLY A 155 -8.53 -1.97 6.74
CA GLY A 155 -8.92 -2.57 5.46
C GLY A 155 -7.78 -2.92 4.51
N PHE A 156 -6.56 -2.44 4.73
CA PHE A 156 -5.46 -2.70 3.79
C PHE A 156 -4.85 -4.10 3.96
N ASP A 157 -4.50 -4.69 2.84
CA ASP A 157 -3.80 -5.97 2.73
C ASP A 157 -2.28 -5.81 2.72
N PHE A 158 -1.81 -4.63 2.32
CA PHE A 158 -0.40 -4.23 2.36
C PHE A 158 -0.29 -2.71 2.41
N ALA A 159 0.83 -2.22 2.91
CA ALA A 159 1.19 -0.82 2.74
C ALA A 159 2.70 -0.66 2.71
N VAL A 160 3.18 0.42 2.11
CA VAL A 160 4.60 0.70 1.97
C VAL A 160 4.89 2.20 2.03
N ALA A 161 5.92 2.56 2.77
CA ALA A 161 6.56 3.88 2.71
C ALA A 161 7.72 3.79 1.70
N LEU A 162 7.75 4.71 0.74
CA LEU A 162 8.76 4.78 -0.29
C LEU A 162 9.51 6.10 -0.10
N PRO A 163 10.80 6.10 0.29
CA PRO A 163 11.56 7.33 0.53
C PRO A 163 11.56 8.27 -0.67
N ASP A 164 11.60 7.70 -1.88
CA ASP A 164 11.54 8.42 -3.13
C ASP A 164 10.88 7.58 -4.24
N THR A 165 10.90 8.10 -5.46
CA THR A 165 10.28 7.44 -6.61
C THR A 165 11.03 6.19 -7.09
N ALA A 166 12.30 5.99 -6.73
CA ALA A 166 13.03 4.76 -7.06
C ALA A 166 12.45 3.56 -6.31
N GLY A 167 11.92 3.80 -5.10
CA GLY A 167 11.16 2.81 -4.30
C GLY A 167 9.99 2.15 -5.04
N ILE A 168 9.44 2.81 -6.05
CA ILE A 168 8.36 2.25 -6.88
C ILE A 168 8.86 0.98 -7.58
N GLU A 169 10.05 1.03 -8.17
CA GLU A 169 10.63 -0.09 -8.90
C GLU A 169 11.27 -1.12 -7.96
N THR A 170 12.03 -0.66 -6.96
CA THR A 170 12.79 -1.55 -6.06
C THR A 170 11.88 -2.33 -5.11
N ASP A 171 10.79 -1.74 -4.62
CA ASP A 171 9.98 -2.32 -3.55
C ASP A 171 8.55 -2.60 -3.99
N LEU A 172 7.85 -1.59 -4.53
CA LEU A 172 6.42 -1.71 -4.80
C LEU A 172 6.11 -2.77 -5.87
N VAL A 173 6.94 -2.89 -6.92
CA VAL A 173 6.79 -3.97 -7.93
C VAL A 173 6.80 -5.35 -7.28
N ALA A 174 7.75 -5.60 -6.38
CA ALA A 174 7.88 -6.90 -5.72
C ALA A 174 6.67 -7.18 -4.80
N ILE A 175 6.19 -6.17 -4.08
CA ILE A 175 4.99 -6.26 -3.25
C ILE A 175 3.77 -6.57 -4.12
N VAL A 176 3.53 -5.80 -5.18
CA VAL A 176 2.37 -5.97 -6.08
C VAL A 176 2.37 -7.36 -6.72
N ARG A 177 3.52 -7.88 -7.18
CA ARG A 177 3.61 -9.25 -7.71
C ARG A 177 3.17 -10.30 -6.69
N ARG A 178 3.60 -10.17 -5.43
CA ARG A 178 3.15 -11.08 -4.36
C ARG A 178 1.63 -10.98 -4.14
N GLN A 179 1.08 -9.78 -4.19
CA GLN A 179 -0.35 -9.54 -3.99
C GLN A 179 -1.20 -10.05 -5.16
N ILE A 180 -0.75 -9.88 -6.41
CA ILE A 180 -1.39 -10.50 -7.59
C ILE A 180 -1.48 -12.02 -7.39
N ALA A 181 -0.36 -12.66 -7.05
CA ALA A 181 -0.32 -14.10 -6.83
C ALA A 181 -1.20 -14.55 -5.65
N SER A 182 -1.37 -13.71 -4.62
CA SER A 182 -2.31 -13.97 -3.53
C SER A 182 -3.77 -13.85 -4.00
N ALA A 183 -4.11 -12.83 -4.79
CA ALA A 183 -5.45 -12.65 -5.36
C ALA A 183 -5.86 -13.86 -6.19
N GLU A 184 -4.99 -14.31 -7.11
CA GLU A 184 -5.25 -15.46 -7.96
C GLU A 184 -5.44 -16.75 -7.15
N ARG A 185 -4.64 -16.97 -6.10
CA ARG A 185 -4.85 -18.11 -5.19
C ARG A 185 -6.19 -18.04 -4.47
N ILE A 186 -6.63 -16.86 -4.02
CA ILE A 186 -7.95 -16.71 -3.38
C ILE A 186 -9.07 -16.97 -4.39
N ILE A 187 -8.93 -16.50 -5.64
CA ILE A 187 -9.87 -16.82 -6.72
C ILE A 187 -9.97 -18.33 -6.92
N ASP A 188 -8.84 -19.03 -6.99
CA ASP A 188 -8.80 -20.49 -7.14
C ASP A 188 -9.46 -21.20 -5.96
N LEU A 189 -9.27 -20.70 -4.73
CA LEU A 189 -9.93 -21.21 -3.53
C LEU A 189 -11.45 -21.01 -3.60
N ILE A 190 -11.94 -19.84 -4.03
CA ILE A 190 -13.37 -19.54 -4.16
C ILE A 190 -14.02 -20.41 -5.22
N ARG A 191 -13.33 -20.70 -6.33
CA ARG A 191 -13.85 -21.51 -7.44
C ARG A 191 -13.83 -23.02 -7.15
N SER A 192 -12.96 -23.49 -6.26
CA SER A 192 -12.78 -24.92 -6.01
C SER A 192 -13.75 -25.46 -4.95
N SER A 193 -14.43 -26.57 -5.26
CA SER A 193 -15.28 -27.29 -4.31
C SER A 193 -14.50 -28.19 -3.33
N ARG A 194 -13.21 -28.46 -3.61
CA ARG A 194 -12.33 -29.26 -2.74
C ARG A 194 -11.01 -28.50 -2.50
N ILE A 195 -10.94 -27.81 -1.38
CA ILE A 195 -9.78 -27.01 -0.97
C ILE A 195 -8.79 -27.86 -0.17
N ARG A 196 -7.51 -27.75 -0.50
CA ARG A 196 -6.38 -28.26 0.31
C ARG A 196 -5.41 -27.12 0.61
N LEU A 197 -5.75 -26.30 1.62
CA LEU A 197 -4.92 -25.19 2.08
C LEU A 197 -3.89 -25.71 3.09
N ARG A 198 -2.60 -25.61 2.76
CA ARG A 198 -1.51 -26.00 3.68
C ARG A 198 -1.04 -24.86 4.57
N ARG A 199 -0.99 -23.63 4.06
CA ARG A 199 -0.46 -22.45 4.78
C ARG A 199 -1.15 -21.18 4.29
N TYR A 200 -1.50 -20.32 5.22
CA TYR A 200 -1.96 -18.94 4.99
C TYR A 200 -1.19 -18.05 5.96
N GLU A 201 -0.54 -17.01 5.46
CA GLU A 201 0.28 -16.14 6.30
C GLU A 201 0.27 -14.69 5.81
N GLN A 202 0.41 -13.78 6.78
CA GLN A 202 0.63 -12.36 6.57
C GLN A 202 1.92 -11.96 7.28
N ASN A 203 2.87 -11.43 6.51
CA ASN A 203 4.17 -10.99 7.02
C ASN A 203 4.16 -9.48 7.28
N ILE A 204 4.70 -9.07 8.43
CA ILE A 204 4.84 -7.68 8.83
C ILE A 204 6.31 -7.44 9.17
N GLU A 205 6.91 -6.42 8.55
CA GLU A 205 8.30 -6.01 8.75
C GLU A 205 8.34 -4.66 9.49
N ILE A 206 9.28 -4.52 10.43
CA ILE A 206 9.44 -3.32 11.26
C ILE A 206 10.92 -2.93 11.22
N ASP A 207 11.22 -1.75 10.70
CA ASP A 207 12.56 -1.16 10.77
C ASP A 207 12.84 -0.71 12.21
N ARG A 208 14.01 -1.08 12.74
CA ARG A 208 14.47 -0.76 14.10
C ARG A 208 15.66 0.17 14.09
#